data_AF-A0A3Q9K7G3-F1
#
_entry.id   AF-A0A3Q9K7G3-F1
#
_cell.length_a   1.000
_cell.length_b   1.000
_cell.length_c   1.000
_cell.angle_alpha   90.00
_cell.angle_beta   90.00
_cell.angle_gamma   90.00
#
_symmetry.space_group_name_H-M   'P 1'
#
loop_
_entity.id
_entity.type
_entity.pdbx_description
1 polymer ?
#
loop_
_entity_poly.entity_id
_entity_poly.type
_entity_poly.pdbx_seq_one_letter_code
_entity_poly.pdbx_strand_id
1 'polypeptide(L)'
;MTRLTFRGSGPGARCWSPCQGDNSPWQGMADRERLQQATARPLRGWNGSHVPEAPYDGPVTETLPPMGVDLFDVPTDDGCVMVARMSPSTAAPGRWQLPGGSVEPPEEGEMLDEGALRRNAARELLEETGLDSAPEGLSLWAVTPGENRSIGLVHLAPPRPAAVVRERFVAAAAAERAKGCDPELDLFTLVSLPDHLATLDGPHADYLEPVVRRYAQGPLQYGA
;
A
#
# COMPACT_ATOMS: atom_id res chain seq x y z
N MET A 1 6.49 -2.36 -25.11
CA MET A 1 7.10 -1.62 -23.96
C MET A 1 7.16 -0.17 -24.38
N THR A 2 6.20 0.63 -23.94
CA THR A 2 6.12 2.06 -24.30
C THR A 2 6.76 2.86 -23.16
N ARG A 3 7.77 3.67 -23.47
CA ARG A 3 8.44 4.57 -22.51
C ARG A 3 7.69 5.89 -22.44
N LEU A 4 7.46 6.39 -21.22
CA LEU A 4 7.02 7.76 -20.96
C LEU A 4 8.07 8.43 -20.08
N THR A 5 8.52 9.61 -20.47
CA THR A 5 9.40 10.47 -19.69
C THR A 5 8.75 11.83 -19.54
N PHE A 6 8.74 12.35 -18.32
CA PHE A 6 8.21 13.66 -17.98
C PHE A 6 9.20 14.78 -18.39
N ARG A 7 8.68 15.93 -18.82
CA ARG A 7 9.43 17.18 -18.93
C ARG A 7 8.63 18.29 -18.26
N GLY A 8 9.20 18.88 -17.21
CA GLY A 8 8.58 20.02 -16.53
C GLY A 8 8.57 21.31 -17.36
N SER A 9 7.43 22.01 -17.33
CA SER A 9 7.40 23.48 -17.40
C SER A 9 6.04 24.06 -16.97
N GLY A 10 6.04 24.86 -15.89
CA GLY A 10 5.08 25.94 -15.63
C GLY A 10 3.76 25.59 -14.92
N PRO A 11 3.21 26.50 -14.08
CA PRO A 11 2.06 26.21 -13.23
C PRO A 11 0.73 26.43 -13.96
N GLY A 12 -0.09 25.38 -14.01
CA GLY A 12 -1.49 25.43 -14.45
C GLY A 12 -1.71 24.69 -15.77
N ALA A 13 -2.40 23.54 -15.69
CA ALA A 13 -2.70 22.58 -16.75
C ALA A 13 -1.50 21.73 -17.23
N ARG A 14 -1.36 20.53 -16.65
CA ARG A 14 -0.39 19.50 -17.05
C ARG A 14 -1.01 18.66 -18.18
N CYS A 15 -0.51 18.81 -19.40
CA CYS A 15 -0.90 17.98 -20.54
C CYS A 15 0.28 17.12 -21.00
N TRP A 16 0.00 15.84 -21.26
CA TRP A 16 0.93 14.87 -21.84
C TRP A 16 0.98 15.07 -23.36
N SER A 17 2.17 15.06 -23.96
CA SER A 17 2.35 15.10 -25.42
C SER A 17 3.10 13.86 -25.90
N PRO A 18 2.63 13.13 -26.93
CA PRO A 18 3.39 12.04 -27.54
C PRO A 18 4.57 12.58 -28.36
N CYS A 19 5.76 12.00 -28.19
CA CYS A 19 6.87 12.20 -29.12
C CYS A 19 6.65 11.35 -30.38
N GLN A 20 6.63 11.97 -31.55
CA GLN A 20 6.74 11.26 -32.84
C GLN A 20 8.22 11.00 -33.15
N GLY A 21 8.57 9.75 -33.42
CA GLY A 21 9.92 9.33 -33.82
C GLY A 21 9.90 7.97 -34.51
N ASP A 22 9.88 8.04 -35.84
CA ASP A 22 10.19 7.11 -36.94
C ASP A 22 10.22 5.57 -36.81
N ASN A 23 9.68 4.97 -37.88
CA ASN A 23 9.48 3.55 -38.19
C ASN A 23 10.72 2.84 -38.78
N SER A 24 10.82 1.54 -38.44
CA SER A 24 11.40 0.38 -39.19
C SER A 24 12.80 -0.16 -38.79
N PRO A 25 13.14 -1.43 -39.14
CA PRO A 25 12.51 -2.70 -38.73
C PRO A 25 13.61 -3.70 -38.19
N TRP A 26 13.40 -5.02 -38.28
CA TRP A 26 14.26 -6.19 -37.91
C TRP A 26 13.86 -6.88 -36.58
N GLN A 27 13.07 -7.97 -36.62
CA GLN A 27 13.39 -9.38 -36.90
C GLN A 27 13.86 -10.17 -35.66
N GLY A 28 13.12 -11.24 -35.33
CA GLY A 28 13.55 -12.23 -34.33
C GLY A 28 12.43 -12.96 -33.56
N MET A 29 11.42 -13.49 -34.26
CA MET A 29 10.49 -14.48 -33.69
C MET A 29 11.13 -15.87 -33.77
N ALA A 30 11.55 -16.41 -32.63
CA ALA A 30 11.59 -17.84 -32.31
C ALA A 30 12.18 -17.97 -30.90
N ASP A 31 11.32 -18.11 -29.88
CA ASP A 31 11.66 -18.74 -28.58
C ASP A 31 10.55 -18.58 -27.52
N ARG A 32 9.45 -17.89 -27.81
CA ARG A 32 8.37 -17.62 -26.82
C ARG A 32 7.26 -18.67 -26.72
N GLU A 33 7.25 -19.73 -27.53
CA GLU A 33 6.15 -20.71 -27.55
C GLU A 33 6.31 -21.92 -26.59
N ARG A 34 7.32 -21.97 -25.72
CA ARG A 34 7.49 -23.08 -24.76
C ARG A 34 7.16 -22.80 -23.30
N LEU A 35 6.68 -21.61 -22.94
CA LEU A 35 6.30 -21.28 -21.55
C LEU A 35 4.81 -20.92 -21.35
N GLN A 36 3.95 -21.15 -22.35
CA GLN A 36 2.50 -20.86 -22.26
C GLN A 36 1.59 -22.09 -22.10
N GLN A 37 2.12 -23.30 -21.88
CA GLN A 37 1.30 -24.52 -21.73
C GLN A 37 1.63 -25.33 -20.47
N ALA A 38 1.33 -24.78 -19.30
CA ALA A 38 1.06 -25.45 -18.01
C ALA A 38 1.05 -24.33 -16.95
N THR A 39 0.00 -23.95 -16.24
CA THR A 39 -1.14 -24.68 -15.69
C THR A 39 -2.31 -23.71 -15.48
N ALA A 40 -3.32 -23.77 -16.35
CA ALA A 40 -4.63 -23.18 -16.08
C ALA A 40 -5.59 -24.33 -15.71
N ARG A 41 -6.08 -24.34 -14.47
CA ARG A 41 -7.30 -25.06 -14.11
C ARG A 41 -8.31 -24.02 -13.61
N PRO A 42 -9.50 -23.93 -14.21
CA PRO A 42 -10.43 -22.84 -13.96
C PRO A 42 -11.18 -23.03 -12.63
N LEU A 43 -11.33 -21.93 -11.88
CA LEU A 43 -12.37 -21.80 -10.86
C LEU A 43 -13.73 -21.78 -11.58
N ARG A 44 -14.55 -22.80 -11.36
CA ARG A 44 -15.95 -22.80 -11.80
C ARG A 44 -16.71 -21.73 -11.00
N GLY A 45 -17.42 -20.84 -11.70
CA GLY A 45 -18.45 -19.98 -11.08
C GLY A 45 -18.57 -18.55 -11.57
N TRP A 46 -17.70 -18.07 -12.46
CA TRP A 46 -17.84 -16.70 -12.98
C TRP A 46 -18.59 -16.68 -14.32
N ASN A 47 -19.82 -16.17 -14.33
CA ASN A 47 -20.57 -15.89 -15.54
C ASN A 47 -19.97 -14.65 -16.20
N GLY A 48 -19.12 -14.88 -17.20
CA GLY A 48 -18.62 -13.85 -18.09
C GLY A 48 -19.73 -13.34 -19.00
N SER A 49 -19.97 -12.04 -18.95
CA SER A 49 -20.58 -11.31 -20.05
C SER A 49 -19.91 -9.95 -20.20
N HIS A 50 -19.17 -9.85 -21.30
CA HIS A 50 -18.49 -8.69 -21.91
C HIS A 50 -17.12 -8.26 -21.36
N VAL A 51 -16.08 -8.94 -21.84
CA VAL A 51 -14.78 -8.32 -22.11
C VAL A 51 -14.71 -8.06 -23.62
N PRO A 52 -14.51 -6.83 -24.11
CA PRO A 52 -14.23 -6.59 -25.52
C PRO A 52 -12.77 -6.97 -25.83
N GLU A 53 -12.57 -7.94 -26.73
CA GLU A 53 -11.25 -8.35 -27.25
C GLU A 53 -10.72 -7.37 -28.31
N ALA A 54 -10.55 -6.09 -27.97
CA ALA A 54 -9.90 -5.12 -28.85
C ALA A 54 -8.69 -4.48 -28.14
N PRO A 55 -7.52 -4.38 -28.79
CA PRO A 55 -6.42 -3.56 -28.29
C PRO A 55 -6.92 -2.10 -28.25
N TYR A 56 -6.94 -1.50 -27.06
CA TYR A 56 -7.28 -0.10 -26.89
C TYR A 56 -6.11 0.76 -27.38
N ASP A 57 -6.33 1.51 -28.47
CA ASP A 57 -5.31 2.33 -29.15
C ASP A 57 -5.54 3.85 -28.93
N GLY A 58 -6.18 4.20 -27.80
CA GLY A 58 -6.44 5.59 -27.41
C GLY A 58 -5.23 6.24 -26.71
N PRO A 59 -5.08 7.58 -26.76
CA PRO A 59 -4.02 8.26 -26.05
C PRO A 59 -4.16 8.02 -24.55
N VAL A 60 -3.10 7.53 -23.90
CA VAL A 60 -3.05 7.36 -22.44
C VAL A 60 -2.96 8.75 -21.81
N THR A 61 -4.09 9.44 -21.71
CA THR A 61 -4.27 10.61 -20.84
C THR A 61 -4.88 10.19 -19.51
N GLU A 62 -4.50 9.01 -19.03
CA GLU A 62 -4.87 8.60 -17.68
C GLU A 62 -3.99 9.39 -16.73
N THR A 63 -4.56 10.39 -16.06
CA THR A 63 -4.08 10.75 -14.73
C THR A 63 -3.96 9.45 -13.97
N LEU A 64 -2.72 9.04 -13.68
CA LEU A 64 -2.43 7.89 -12.84
C LEU A 64 -3.41 7.94 -11.67
N PRO A 65 -4.13 6.84 -11.35
CA PRO A 65 -4.91 6.83 -10.12
C PRO A 65 -4.00 7.28 -8.98
N PRO A 66 -4.46 8.08 -8.01
CA PRO A 66 -3.63 8.46 -6.88
C PRO A 66 -3.01 7.18 -6.30
N MET A 67 -1.70 7.06 -6.46
CA MET A 67 -0.97 5.82 -6.17
C MET A 67 -0.59 5.81 -4.70
N GLY A 68 -0.98 4.73 -4.01
CA GLY A 68 -0.37 4.24 -2.78
C GLY A 68 -0.74 5.00 -1.51
N VAL A 69 -1.60 4.42 -0.68
CA VAL A 69 -1.43 4.55 0.77
C VAL A 69 -0.53 3.40 1.20
N ASP A 70 0.63 3.69 1.76
CA ASP A 70 1.46 2.69 2.42
C ASP A 70 0.87 2.44 3.80
N LEU A 71 0.30 1.26 3.96
CA LEU A 71 -0.18 0.74 5.22
C LEU A 71 0.90 -0.18 5.76
N PHE A 72 1.15 -0.16 7.06
CA PHE A 72 2.02 -1.15 7.65
C PHE A 72 1.35 -1.82 8.83
N ASP A 73 1.50 -3.14 8.83
CA ASP A 73 1.07 -3.99 9.91
C ASP A 73 2.27 -4.20 10.84
N VAL A 74 2.05 -3.92 12.12
CA VAL A 74 3.00 -4.20 13.19
C VAL A 74 2.53 -5.48 13.89
N PRO A 75 3.02 -6.65 13.45
CA PRO A 75 2.73 -7.88 14.13
C PRO A 75 3.40 -7.89 15.49
N THR A 76 2.73 -8.49 16.46
CA THR A 76 3.32 -8.82 17.75
C THR A 76 3.69 -10.29 17.82
N ASP A 77 4.64 -10.62 18.68
CA ASP A 77 5.10 -12.00 18.90
C ASP A 77 4.01 -12.96 19.40
N ASP A 78 2.94 -12.41 19.99
CA ASP A 78 1.72 -13.13 20.37
C ASP A 78 0.69 -13.27 19.23
N GLY A 79 1.03 -12.86 18.00
CA GLY A 79 0.19 -13.05 16.82
C GLY A 79 -0.95 -12.03 16.70
N CYS A 80 -0.84 -10.86 17.33
CA CYS A 80 -1.74 -9.74 17.05
C CYS A 80 -1.14 -8.79 16.00
N VAL A 81 -1.96 -7.86 15.50
CA VAL A 81 -1.60 -6.73 14.65
C VAL A 81 -2.03 -5.44 15.34
N MET A 82 -1.21 -4.40 15.25
CA MET A 82 -1.56 -3.04 15.69
C MET A 82 -2.60 -2.41 14.76
N VAL A 83 -3.66 -1.88 15.36
CA VAL A 83 -4.58 -0.93 14.72
C VAL A 83 -4.64 0.33 15.56
N ALA A 84 -4.70 1.48 14.91
CA ALA A 84 -4.62 2.78 15.56
C ALA A 84 -5.79 3.67 15.18
N ARG A 85 -6.15 4.57 16.09
CA ARG A 85 -7.25 5.51 15.92
C ARG A 85 -6.70 6.88 15.54
N MET A 86 -7.26 7.42 14.47
CA MET A 86 -7.04 8.79 14.02
C MET A 86 -7.49 9.78 15.10
N SER A 87 -6.62 10.73 15.41
CA SER A 87 -6.87 11.72 16.45
C SER A 87 -7.94 12.75 16.04
N PRO A 88 -8.53 13.48 17.00
CA PRO A 88 -9.58 14.46 16.71
C PRO A 88 -9.20 15.59 15.75
N SER A 89 -7.90 15.88 15.59
CA SER A 89 -7.39 16.96 14.74
C SER A 89 -7.18 16.55 13.28
N THR A 90 -7.36 15.28 12.94
CA THR A 90 -7.14 14.75 11.58
C THR A 90 -8.33 14.93 10.64
N ALA A 91 -8.14 14.63 9.35
CA ALA A 91 -9.20 14.65 8.35
C ALA A 91 -10.27 13.55 8.54
N ALA A 92 -9.99 12.53 9.36
CA ALA A 92 -10.93 11.45 9.67
C ALA A 92 -10.96 11.09 11.16
N PRO A 93 -11.43 12.02 12.01
CA PRO A 93 -11.43 11.86 13.47
C PRO A 93 -12.06 10.56 13.94
N GLY A 94 -11.38 9.84 14.84
CA GLY A 94 -11.89 8.64 15.48
C GLY A 94 -11.90 7.39 14.59
N ARG A 95 -11.47 7.47 13.33
CA ARG A 95 -11.38 6.31 12.45
C ARG A 95 -10.26 5.36 12.89
N TRP A 96 -10.56 4.08 12.98
CA TRP A 96 -9.57 3.02 13.16
C TRP A 96 -8.99 2.59 11.82
N GLN A 97 -7.66 2.48 11.77
CA GLN A 97 -6.91 2.12 10.57
C GLN A 97 -5.59 1.43 10.94
N LEU A 98 -4.91 0.90 9.94
CA LEU A 98 -3.49 0.60 10.11
C LEU A 98 -2.72 1.93 10.10
N PRO A 99 -1.65 2.05 10.90
CA PRO A 99 -0.66 3.09 10.70
C PRO A 99 -0.18 3.13 9.24
N GLY A 100 0.07 4.32 8.71
CA GLY A 100 0.34 4.48 7.29
C GLY A 100 0.05 5.87 6.75
N GLY A 101 0.75 6.19 5.66
CA GLY A 101 0.68 7.49 4.99
C GLY A 101 0.52 7.35 3.48
N SER A 102 0.40 8.48 2.80
CA SER A 102 0.43 8.50 1.34
C SER A 102 1.86 8.29 0.85
N VAL A 103 2.02 7.54 -0.24
CA VAL A 103 3.30 7.41 -0.92
C VAL A 103 3.68 8.76 -1.52
N GLU A 104 4.82 9.29 -1.09
CA GLU A 104 5.40 10.46 -1.74
C GLU A 104 5.84 10.09 -3.17
N PRO A 105 5.51 10.92 -4.18
CA PRO A 105 5.94 10.67 -5.54
C PRO A 105 7.47 10.71 -5.62
N PRO A 106 8.09 9.85 -6.47
CA PRO A 106 9.53 9.89 -6.69
C PRO A 106 9.95 11.23 -7.31
N GLU A 107 11.24 11.57 -7.19
CA GLU A 107 11.78 12.77 -7.84
C GLU A 107 11.65 12.70 -9.37
N GLU A 108 11.79 13.84 -10.04
CA GLU A 108 11.65 13.91 -11.49
C GLU A 108 12.66 12.98 -12.19
N GLY A 109 12.13 12.02 -12.95
CA GLY A 109 12.95 11.03 -13.69
C GLY A 109 13.26 9.76 -12.91
N GLU A 110 12.88 9.68 -11.63
CA GLU A 110 13.00 8.47 -10.83
C GLU A 110 11.75 7.57 -10.98
N MET A 111 11.94 6.27 -10.78
CA MET A 111 10.86 5.30 -10.77
C MET A 111 10.40 5.05 -9.34
N LEU A 112 9.09 4.93 -9.15
CA LEU A 112 8.53 4.34 -7.93
C LEU A 112 8.77 2.83 -7.99
N ASP A 113 9.78 2.36 -7.27
CA ASP A 113 10.10 0.95 -7.12
C ASP A 113 9.73 0.43 -5.73
N GLU A 114 9.85 -0.88 -5.53
CA GLU A 114 9.56 -1.52 -4.25
C GLU A 114 10.47 -1.01 -3.12
N GLY A 115 11.71 -0.62 -3.44
CA GLY A 115 12.62 -0.03 -2.46
C GLY A 115 12.12 1.33 -1.96
N ALA A 116 11.59 2.17 -2.84
CA ALA A 116 10.99 3.46 -2.49
C ALA A 116 9.74 3.29 -1.61
N LEU A 117 8.89 2.32 -1.94
CA LEU A 117 7.70 1.98 -1.15
C LEU A 117 8.10 1.51 0.26
N ARG A 118 9.07 0.61 0.37
CA ARG A 118 9.58 0.16 1.69
C ARG A 118 10.19 1.30 2.50
N ARG A 119 10.87 2.27 1.86
CA ARG A 119 11.41 3.45 2.55
C ARG A 119 10.30 4.34 3.09
N ASN A 120 9.23 4.57 2.32
CA ASN A 120 8.06 5.29 2.79
C ASN A 120 7.39 4.57 3.96
N ALA A 121 7.08 3.27 3.82
CA ALA A 121 6.51 2.49 4.91
C ALA A 121 7.38 2.49 6.19
N ALA A 122 8.70 2.41 6.06
CA ALA A 122 9.61 2.47 7.21
C ALA A 122 9.63 3.85 7.88
N ARG A 123 9.58 4.93 7.10
CA ARG A 123 9.47 6.30 7.60
C ARG A 123 8.16 6.48 8.38
N GLU A 124 7.03 6.12 7.79
CA GLU A 124 5.72 6.26 8.44
C GLU A 124 5.65 5.40 9.73
N LEU A 125 6.22 4.18 9.72
CA LEU A 125 6.34 3.32 10.90
C LEU A 125 7.10 4.01 12.04
N LEU A 126 8.21 4.66 11.73
CA LEU A 126 8.98 5.39 12.71
C LEU A 126 8.24 6.64 13.20
N GLU A 127 7.65 7.42 12.29
CA GLU A 127 7.01 8.70 12.60
C GLU A 127 5.75 8.51 13.45
N GLU A 128 4.87 7.57 13.07
CA GLU A 128 3.56 7.41 13.73
C GLU A 128 3.61 6.51 14.97
N THR A 129 4.54 5.55 15.01
CA THR A 129 4.56 4.52 16.07
C THR A 129 5.84 4.49 16.89
N GLY A 130 6.90 5.19 16.45
CA GLY A 130 8.22 5.17 17.08
C GLY A 130 8.99 3.86 16.90
N LEU A 131 8.49 2.95 16.05
CA LEU A 131 9.14 1.68 15.75
C LEU A 131 10.12 1.85 14.59
N ASP A 132 11.39 1.58 14.86
CA ASP A 132 12.42 1.61 13.83
C ASP A 132 12.58 0.22 13.20
N SER A 133 12.39 0.14 11.88
CA SER A 133 12.67 -1.03 11.08
C SER A 133 13.36 -0.60 9.80
N ALA A 134 14.43 -1.32 9.44
CA ALA A 134 15.08 -1.12 8.15
C ALA A 134 14.07 -1.40 7.02
N PRO A 135 14.05 -0.59 5.93
CA PRO A 135 13.17 -0.82 4.78
C PRO A 135 13.23 -2.26 4.26
N GLU A 136 14.41 -2.88 4.23
CA GLU A 136 14.63 -4.25 3.77
C GLU A 136 14.01 -5.30 4.69
N GLY A 137 13.70 -4.94 5.94
CA GLY A 137 12.97 -5.76 6.88
C GLY A 137 11.45 -5.73 6.69
N LEU A 138 10.94 -4.82 5.85
CA LEU A 138 9.52 -4.72 5.53
C LEU A 138 9.19 -5.58 4.30
N SER A 139 8.16 -6.42 4.43
CA SER A 139 7.71 -7.30 3.35
C SER A 139 6.35 -6.85 2.83
N LEU A 140 6.21 -6.62 1.52
CA LEU A 140 4.89 -6.39 0.92
C LEU A 140 4.04 -7.66 1.09
N TRP A 141 2.90 -7.53 1.73
CA TRP A 141 2.07 -8.65 2.18
C TRP A 141 0.69 -8.69 1.53
N ALA A 142 0.09 -7.52 1.30
CA ALA A 142 -1.19 -7.40 0.62
C ALA A 142 -1.27 -6.13 -0.21
N VAL A 143 -2.14 -6.18 -1.22
CA VAL A 143 -2.58 -5.03 -2.00
C VAL A 143 -4.08 -4.93 -1.81
N THR A 144 -4.56 -3.77 -1.36
CA THR A 144 -5.98 -3.53 -1.10
C THR A 144 -6.51 -2.50 -2.08
N PRO A 145 -7.68 -2.72 -2.70
CA PRO A 145 -8.37 -1.63 -3.37
C PRO A 145 -8.85 -0.66 -2.29
N GLY A 146 -8.61 0.63 -2.49
CA GLY A 146 -9.20 1.68 -1.67
C GLY A 146 -10.26 2.46 -2.45
N GLU A 147 -10.95 3.36 -1.75
CA GLU A 147 -11.90 4.27 -2.36
C GLU A 147 -11.24 5.10 -3.49
N ASN A 148 -12.06 5.59 -4.43
CA ASN A 148 -11.62 6.45 -5.54
C ASN A 148 -10.53 5.86 -6.45
N ARG A 149 -10.49 4.52 -6.58
CA ARG A 149 -9.46 3.78 -7.34
C ARG A 149 -8.05 3.91 -6.75
N SER A 150 -7.94 4.28 -5.48
CA SER A 150 -6.67 4.21 -4.76
C SER A 150 -6.27 2.75 -4.55
N ILE A 151 -4.97 2.54 -4.40
CA ILE A 151 -4.39 1.23 -4.09
C ILE A 151 -3.66 1.38 -2.75
N GLY A 152 -4.02 0.56 -1.78
CA GLY A 152 -3.27 0.40 -0.55
C GLY A 152 -2.23 -0.71 -0.70
N LEU A 153 -1.03 -0.45 -0.19
CA LEU A 153 0.06 -1.41 -0.14
C LEU A 153 0.35 -1.71 1.32
N VAL A 154 0.10 -2.95 1.75
CA VAL A 154 0.29 -3.36 3.14
C VAL A 154 1.64 -4.02 3.29
N HIS A 155 2.54 -3.40 4.06
CA HIS A 155 3.84 -3.95 4.42
C HIS A 155 3.80 -4.55 5.83
N LEU A 156 4.35 -5.74 6.00
CA LEU A 156 4.54 -6.34 7.33
C LEU A 156 5.90 -5.94 7.89
N ALA A 157 5.89 -5.37 9.09
CA ALA A 157 7.09 -5.19 9.90
C ALA A 157 7.51 -6.51 10.58
N PRO A 158 8.79 -6.65 10.98
CA PRO A 158 9.21 -7.77 11.81
C PRO A 158 8.44 -7.80 13.15
N PRO A 159 7.99 -8.98 13.63
CA PRO A 159 7.27 -9.07 14.89
C PRO A 159 8.04 -8.50 16.08
N ARG A 160 7.33 -7.79 16.97
CA ARG A 160 7.89 -7.20 18.19
C ARG A 160 7.06 -7.59 19.43
N PRO A 161 7.65 -7.63 20.63
CA PRO A 161 6.86 -7.82 21.84
C PRO A 161 5.81 -6.72 22.01
N ALA A 162 4.58 -7.09 22.38
CA ALA A 162 3.47 -6.15 22.58
C ALA A 162 3.82 -5.00 23.54
N ALA A 163 4.64 -5.27 24.57
CA ALA A 163 5.12 -4.25 25.51
C ALA A 163 5.99 -3.19 24.82
N VAL A 164 6.86 -3.60 23.88
CA VAL A 164 7.72 -2.69 23.12
C VAL A 164 6.88 -1.83 22.19
N VAL A 165 5.88 -2.41 21.51
CA VAL A 165 4.95 -1.64 20.65
C VAL A 165 4.22 -0.57 21.48
N ARG A 166 3.71 -0.93 22.66
CA ARG A 166 3.06 0.02 23.59
C ARG A 166 3.99 1.14 24.02
N GLU A 167 5.19 0.80 24.48
CA GLU A 167 6.18 1.77 24.95
C GLU A 167 6.54 2.77 23.84
N ARG A 168 6.80 2.26 22.62
CA ARG A 168 7.23 3.08 21.49
C ARG A 168 6.12 4.01 21.01
N PHE A 169 4.88 3.51 20.88
CA PHE A 169 3.74 4.34 20.49
C PHE A 169 3.51 5.50 21.47
N VAL A 170 3.54 5.20 22.78
CA VAL A 170 3.38 6.23 23.82
C VAL A 170 4.51 7.25 23.75
N ALA A 171 5.75 6.80 23.55
CA ALA A 171 6.91 7.70 23.42
C ALA A 171 6.82 8.59 22.18
N ALA A 172 6.41 8.05 21.02
CA ALA A 172 6.24 8.81 19.78
C ALA A 172 5.16 9.89 19.95
N ALA A 173 3.99 9.50 20.45
CA ALA A 173 2.89 10.43 20.69
C ALA A 173 3.24 11.50 21.76
N ALA A 174 4.08 11.17 22.75
CA ALA A 174 4.58 12.15 23.71
C ALA A 174 5.60 13.12 23.09
N ALA A 175 6.47 12.63 22.20
CA ALA A 175 7.45 13.44 21.49
C ALA A 175 6.78 14.48 20.56
N GLU A 176 5.73 14.09 19.83
CA GLU A 176 4.95 15.03 19.01
C GLU A 176 4.29 16.11 19.86
N ARG A 177 3.65 15.73 20.98
CA ARG A 177 3.07 16.70 21.92
C ARG A 177 4.09 17.64 22.51
N ALA A 178 5.31 17.16 22.79
CA ALA A 178 6.40 18.00 23.29
C ALA A 178 6.87 19.05 22.25
N LYS A 179 6.69 18.78 20.95
CA LYS A 179 6.91 19.76 19.87
C LYS A 179 5.75 20.74 19.70
N GLY A 180 4.65 20.57 20.44
CA GLY A 180 3.43 21.35 20.30
C GLY A 180 2.51 20.86 19.18
N CYS A 181 2.75 19.66 18.64
CA CYS A 181 1.93 19.03 17.62
C CYS A 181 0.96 18.01 18.27
N ASP A 182 -0.25 17.90 17.73
CA ASP A 182 -1.10 16.76 18.03
C ASP A 182 -0.65 15.56 17.21
N PRO A 183 -0.45 14.37 17.81
CA PRO A 183 -0.13 13.17 17.05
C PRO A 183 -1.32 12.80 16.15
N GLU A 184 -1.02 12.30 14.94
CA GLU A 184 -2.04 11.81 14.00
C GLU A 184 -2.82 10.64 14.58
N LEU A 185 -2.14 9.75 15.31
CA LEU A 185 -2.73 8.62 16.00
C LEU A 185 -2.76 8.87 17.51
N ASP A 186 -3.94 8.76 18.14
CA ASP A 186 -4.10 9.08 19.57
C ASP A 186 -4.32 7.87 20.47
N LEU A 187 -4.81 6.76 19.91
CA LEU A 187 -5.00 5.48 20.57
C LEU A 187 -4.57 4.34 19.66
N PHE A 188 -4.25 3.21 20.26
CA PHE A 188 -4.08 1.97 19.52
C PHE A 188 -4.57 0.77 20.32
N THR A 189 -4.82 -0.33 19.61
CA THR A 189 -5.09 -1.64 20.18
C THR A 189 -4.40 -2.72 19.36
N LEU A 190 -4.28 -3.90 19.95
CA LEU A 190 -3.75 -5.10 19.30
C LEU A 190 -4.91 -6.05 19.02
N VAL A 191 -5.05 -6.48 17.77
CA VAL A 191 -6.12 -7.38 17.35
C VAL A 191 -5.55 -8.64 16.72
N SER A 192 -6.07 -9.80 17.08
CA SER A 192 -5.70 -11.09 16.48
C SER A 192 -6.84 -11.69 15.66
N LEU A 193 -8.07 -11.17 15.81
CA LEU A 193 -9.27 -11.67 15.17
C LEU A 193 -10.15 -10.51 14.68
N PRO A 194 -10.90 -10.68 13.57
CA PRO A 194 -11.82 -9.66 13.06
C PRO A 194 -12.88 -9.24 14.08
N ASP A 195 -13.35 -10.15 14.92
CA ASP A 195 -14.38 -9.87 15.93
C ASP A 195 -13.93 -8.82 16.95
N HIS A 196 -12.62 -8.67 17.17
CA HIS A 196 -12.09 -7.60 18.03
C HIS A 196 -12.35 -6.22 17.43
N LEU A 197 -12.37 -6.08 16.10
CA LEU A 197 -12.69 -4.80 15.46
C LEU A 197 -14.11 -4.36 15.80
N ALA A 198 -15.08 -5.27 15.85
CA ALA A 198 -16.46 -4.94 16.18
C ALA A 198 -16.66 -4.38 17.61
N THR A 199 -15.64 -4.51 18.47
CA THR A 199 -15.64 -3.93 19.83
C THR A 199 -15.09 -2.52 19.89
N LEU A 200 -14.53 -2.00 18.79
CA LEU A 200 -13.93 -0.68 18.73
C LEU A 200 -14.98 0.37 18.38
N ASP A 201 -15.07 1.40 19.22
CA ASP A 201 -15.93 2.54 18.96
C ASP A 201 -15.33 3.42 17.85
N GLY A 202 -16.10 3.67 16.80
CA GLY A 202 -15.74 4.58 15.70
C GLY A 202 -15.83 3.93 14.33
N PRO A 203 -15.65 4.71 13.25
CA PRO A 203 -15.58 4.17 11.91
C PRO A 203 -14.28 3.37 11.71
N HIS A 204 -14.31 2.37 10.82
CA HIS A 204 -13.12 1.65 10.39
C HIS A 204 -12.77 2.03 8.96
N ALA A 205 -11.48 2.03 8.62
CA ALA A 205 -11.08 2.03 7.22
C ALA A 205 -11.66 0.78 6.52
N ASP A 206 -12.10 0.96 5.28
CA ASP A 206 -12.76 -0.05 4.45
C ASP A 206 -11.91 -1.32 4.24
N TYR A 207 -10.59 -1.16 4.18
CA TYR A 207 -9.64 -2.25 4.05
C TYR A 207 -9.32 -2.98 5.37
N LEU A 208 -9.68 -2.43 6.53
CA LEU A 208 -9.17 -2.89 7.83
C LEU A 208 -9.62 -4.31 8.18
N GLU A 209 -10.93 -4.57 8.11
CA GLU A 209 -11.47 -5.91 8.40
C GLU A 209 -10.95 -6.97 7.40
N PRO A 210 -10.93 -6.74 6.07
CA PRO A 210 -10.29 -7.64 5.11
C PRO A 210 -8.84 -7.98 5.45
N VAL A 211 -8.04 -6.98 5.84
CA VAL A 211 -6.63 -7.18 6.23
C VAL A 211 -6.54 -8.03 7.50
N VAL A 212 -7.23 -7.67 8.58
CA VAL A 212 -7.19 -8.44 9.83
C VAL A 212 -7.67 -9.88 9.63
N ARG A 213 -8.71 -10.08 8.82
CA ARG A 213 -9.19 -11.44 8.46
C ARG A 213 -8.11 -12.24 7.74
N ARG A 214 -7.42 -11.64 6.80
CA ARG A 214 -6.32 -12.29 6.07
C ARG A 214 -5.14 -12.60 7.00
N TYR A 215 -4.82 -11.70 7.93
CA TYR A 215 -3.76 -11.90 8.92
C TYR A 215 -4.08 -13.06 9.87
N ALA A 216 -5.30 -13.12 10.39
CA ALA A 216 -5.76 -14.20 11.28
C ALA A 216 -5.77 -15.59 10.63
N GLN A 217 -5.80 -15.68 9.30
CA GLN A 217 -5.70 -16.94 8.56
C GLN A 217 -4.27 -17.46 8.42
N GLY A 218 -3.28 -16.69 8.92
CA GLY A 218 -1.86 -16.96 8.78
C GLY A 218 -1.31 -16.48 7.44
N PRO A 219 0.02 -16.33 7.31
CA PRO A 219 0.64 -15.99 6.04
C PRO A 219 0.26 -17.04 4.99
N LEU A 220 -0.17 -16.60 3.80
CA LEU A 220 -0.21 -17.49 2.65
C LEU A 220 1.17 -18.12 2.52
N GLN A 221 1.26 -19.44 2.73
CA GLN A 221 2.44 -20.20 2.36
C GLN A 221 2.57 -20.17 0.84
N TYR A 222 3.22 -19.14 0.31
CA TYR A 222 3.74 -19.19 -1.05
C TYR A 222 5.07 -19.94 -1.01
N GLY A 223 5.01 -21.22 -1.40
CA GLY A 223 6.09 -22.04 -1.96
C GLY A 223 7.46 -21.97 -1.29
N ALA A 224 7.78 -23.01 -0.51
CA ALA A 224 9.14 -23.53 -0.43
C ALA A 224 9.59 -24.11 -1.79
#